data_AF-A0A2N0WPE4-F1
#
_entry.id   AF-A0A2N0WPE4-F1
#
_cell.length_a   1.000
_cell.length_b   1.000
_cell.length_c   1.000
_cell.angle_alpha   90.00
_cell.angle_beta   90.00
_cell.angle_gamma   90.00
#
_symmetry.space_group_name_H-M   'P 1'
#
loop_
_entity.id
_entity.type
_entity.pdbx_description
1 polymer ?
#
loop_
_entity_poly.entity_id
_entity_poly.type
_entity_poly.pdbx_seq_one_letter_code
_entity_poly.pdbx_strand_id
1 'polypeptide(L)'
;MAKTPVDKLLKNHPKLTHSTDIKVVSHVQREQGEWVINTLMLADIDVSFKYKRKKLYRSLKGQRVNVTYYPENETIAGMEIEIMKVVRIRTS
;
A
#
# COMPACT_ATOMS: atom_id res chain seq x y z
N MET A 1 18.48 -0.37 22.63
CA MET A 1 17.73 0.30 21.54
C MET A 1 16.30 -0.20 21.56
N ALA A 2 15.31 0.67 21.69
CA ALA A 2 13.90 0.27 21.78
C ALA A 2 13.43 -0.30 20.42
N LYS A 3 12.95 -1.55 20.40
CA LYS A 3 12.41 -2.18 19.18
C LYS A 3 11.18 -1.40 18.72
N THR A 4 11.23 -0.83 17.52
CA THR A 4 10.09 -0.10 16.98
C THR A 4 8.95 -1.09 16.65
N PRO A 5 7.69 -0.64 16.61
CA PRO A 5 6.57 -1.50 16.22
C PRO A 5 6.74 -2.14 14.82
N VAL A 6 7.52 -1.51 13.94
CA VAL A 6 7.83 -2.03 12.60
C VAL A 6 8.78 -3.23 12.69
N ASP A 7 9.80 -3.16 13.56
CA ASP A 7 10.77 -4.25 13.74
C ASP A 7 10.11 -5.54 14.23
N LYS A 8 9.08 -5.42 15.09
CA LYS A 8 8.29 -6.57 15.54
C LYS A 8 7.46 -7.19 14.41
N LEU A 9 6.93 -6.36 13.51
CA LEU A 9 6.12 -6.81 12.37
C LEU A 9 6.98 -7.52 11.32
N LEU A 10 8.15 -6.97 10.99
CA LEU A 10 9.10 -7.55 10.05
C LEU A 10 9.67 -8.89 10.54
N LYS A 11 9.89 -9.02 11.87
CA LYS A 11 10.38 -10.27 12.46
C LYS A 11 9.39 -11.44 12.34
N ASN A 12 8.09 -11.17 12.36
CA ASN A 12 7.06 -12.21 12.28
C ASN A 12 6.68 -12.55 10.83
N HIS A 13 7.03 -11.69 9.87
CA HIS A 13 6.66 -11.83 8.47
C HIS A 13 7.86 -11.52 7.56
N PRO A 14 8.66 -12.53 7.19
CA PRO A 14 9.90 -12.30 6.44
C PRO A 14 9.67 -11.75 5.02
N LYS A 15 8.43 -11.83 4.49
CA LYS A 15 8.05 -11.29 3.17
C LYS A 15 7.52 -9.86 3.21
N LEU A 16 7.45 -9.22 4.39
CA LEU A 16 6.97 -7.85 4.53
C LEU A 16 8.10 -6.86 4.21
N THR A 17 7.84 -5.96 3.27
CA THR A 17 8.73 -4.87 2.90
C THR A 17 8.25 -3.57 3.53
N HIS A 18 9.17 -2.76 4.04
CA HIS A 18 8.88 -1.42 4.54
C HIS A 18 9.67 -0.41 3.73
N SER A 19 8.95 0.56 3.15
CA SER A 19 9.55 1.67 2.43
C SER A 19 9.14 2.99 3.04
N THR A 20 10.06 3.94 3.06
CA THR A 20 9.91 5.23 3.73
C THR A 20 10.10 6.38 2.76
N ASP A 21 9.39 7.48 3.02
CA ASP A 21 9.51 8.75 2.32
C ASP A 21 9.31 8.71 0.80
N ILE A 22 8.38 7.88 0.33
CA ILE A 22 8.09 7.74 -1.10
C ILE A 22 6.95 8.66 -1.50
N LYS A 23 7.12 9.39 -2.61
CA LYS A 23 6.11 10.29 -3.17
C LYS A 23 4.99 9.51 -3.86
N VAL A 24 3.75 9.86 -3.58
CA VAL A 24 2.57 9.34 -4.28
C VAL A 24 2.32 10.16 -5.55
N VAL A 25 2.36 9.51 -6.72
CA VAL A 25 2.10 10.17 -8.01
C VAL A 25 0.62 10.09 -8.42
N SER A 26 -0.09 9.05 -7.99
CA SER A 26 -1.53 8.88 -8.21
C SER A 26 -2.21 8.22 -7.02
N HIS A 27 -3.45 8.62 -6.73
CA HIS A 27 -4.31 7.96 -5.75
C HIS A 27 -5.72 7.84 -6.31
N VAL A 28 -6.13 6.60 -6.61
CA VAL A 28 -7.47 6.28 -7.10
C VAL A 28 -8.24 5.54 -6.01
N GLN A 29 -9.49 5.93 -5.78
CA GLN A 29 -10.37 5.33 -4.79
C GLN A 29 -11.64 4.84 -5.49
N ARG A 30 -11.94 3.55 -5.37
CA ARG A 30 -13.11 2.92 -5.99
C ARG A 30 -13.93 2.18 -4.94
N GLU A 31 -15.23 2.42 -4.93
CA GLU A 31 -16.17 1.66 -4.11
C GLU A 31 -16.34 0.23 -4.64
N GLN A 32 -16.35 -0.74 -3.74
CA GLN A 32 -16.55 -2.16 -4.00
C GLN A 32 -17.30 -2.76 -2.81
N GLY A 33 -18.64 -2.81 -2.91
CA GLY A 33 -19.50 -3.19 -1.79
C GLY A 33 -19.28 -2.24 -0.60
N GLU A 34 -18.99 -2.79 0.57
CA GLU A 34 -18.74 -2.02 1.79
C GLU A 34 -17.32 -1.41 1.89
N TRP A 35 -16.47 -1.67 0.90
CA TRP A 35 -15.07 -1.27 0.91
C TRP A 35 -14.77 -0.22 -0.15
N VAL A 36 -13.88 0.70 0.19
CA VAL A 36 -13.19 1.58 -0.75
C VAL A 36 -11.81 1.01 -0.98
N ILE A 37 -11.56 0.54 -2.21
CA ILE A 37 -10.24 0.12 -2.65
C ILE A 37 -9.45 1.37 -2.99
N ASN A 38 -8.35 1.56 -2.29
CA ASN A 38 -7.39 2.62 -2.52
C ASN A 38 -6.22 2.04 -3.31
N THR A 39 -5.95 2.61 -4.48
CA THR A 39 -4.81 2.24 -5.34
C THR A 39 -3.86 3.42 -5.44
N LEU A 40 -2.62 3.21 -5.05
CA LEU A 40 -1.56 4.21 -5.14
C LEU A 40 -0.55 3.81 -6.21
N MET A 41 -0.12 4.79 -6.98
CA MET A 41 1.12 4.72 -7.75
C MET A 41 2.15 5.56 -7.01
N LEU A 42 3.34 5.00 -6.86
CA LEU A 42 4.47 5.64 -6.19
C LEU A 42 5.49 6.09 -7.23
N ALA A 43 6.25 7.13 -6.92
CA ALA A 43 7.30 7.62 -7.80
C ALA A 43 8.33 6.51 -8.04
N ASP A 44 8.75 6.36 -9.31
CA ASP A 44 9.77 5.40 -9.75
C ASP A 44 9.44 3.92 -9.45
N ILE A 45 8.15 3.59 -9.33
CA ILE A 45 7.65 2.22 -9.14
C ILE A 45 6.46 1.96 -10.07
N ASP A 46 6.59 0.94 -10.92
CA ASP A 46 5.57 0.58 -11.92
C ASP A 46 4.45 -0.32 -11.37
N VAL A 47 4.62 -0.85 -10.16
CA VAL A 47 3.63 -1.72 -9.51
C VAL A 47 2.67 -0.91 -8.64
N SER A 48 1.38 -1.25 -8.71
CA SER A 48 0.34 -0.59 -7.92
C SER A 48 0.30 -1.07 -6.46
N PHE A 49 0.06 -0.13 -5.54
CA PHE A 49 -0.08 -0.40 -4.10
C PHE A 49 -1.55 -0.32 -3.70
N LYS A 50 -2.10 -1.40 -3.16
CA LYS A 50 -3.54 -1.49 -2.84
C LYS A 50 -3.78 -1.70 -1.36
N TYR A 51 -4.77 -0.97 -0.82
CA TYR A 51 -5.34 -1.22 0.50
C TYR A 51 -6.85 -0.96 0.51
N LYS A 52 -7.56 -1.52 1.49
CA LYS A 52 -9.01 -1.36 1.65
C LYS A 52 -9.33 -0.53 2.89
N ARG A 53 -10.34 0.33 2.81
CA ARG A 53 -10.93 1.06 3.95
C ARG A 53 -12.46 1.00 3.86
N LYS A 54 -13.16 1.10 4.99
CA LYS A 54 -14.64 1.15 5.00
C LYS A 54 -15.23 2.51 4.57
N LYS A 55 -14.39 3.54 4.48
CA LYS A 55 -14.77 4.91 4.14
C LYS A 55 -13.75 5.50 3.17
N LEU A 56 -14.21 6.45 2.36
CA LEU A 56 -13.35 7.27 1.52
C LEU A 56 -12.26 7.92 2.38
N TYR A 57 -11.05 7.97 1.85
CA TYR A 57 -9.89 8.52 2.52
C TYR A 57 -9.46 9.83 1.87
N ARG A 58 -8.71 10.65 2.60
CA ARG A 58 -8.11 11.85 2.02
C ARG A 58 -7.19 11.48 0.86
N SER A 59 -7.15 12.32 -0.17
CA SER A 59 -6.24 12.10 -1.29
C SER A 59 -4.79 12.15 -0.82
N LEU A 60 -3.98 11.16 -1.22
CA LEU A 60 -2.56 11.08 -0.90
C LEU A 60 -1.69 11.56 -2.06
N LYS A 61 -2.28 11.89 -3.22
CA LYS A 61 -1.55 12.38 -4.39
C LYS A 61 -0.69 13.59 -4.02
N GLY A 62 0.60 13.53 -4.37
CA GLY A 62 1.59 14.56 -4.06
C GLY A 62 2.22 14.47 -2.67
N GLN A 63 1.68 13.67 -1.75
CA GLN A 63 2.23 13.48 -0.42
C GLN A 63 3.37 12.46 -0.42
N ARG A 64 4.24 12.53 0.58
CA ARG A 64 5.23 11.49 0.89
C ARG A 64 4.66 10.55 1.95
N VAL A 65 4.87 9.25 1.75
CA VAL A 65 4.29 8.21 2.61
C VAL A 65 5.32 7.16 2.99
N ASN A 66 5.12 6.62 4.19
CA ASN A 66 5.76 5.40 4.66
C ASN A 66 4.76 4.26 4.51
N VAL A 67 5.14 3.23 3.75
CA VAL A 67 4.29 2.08 3.43
C VAL A 67 4.92 0.79 3.93
N THR A 68 4.10 -0.12 4.41
CA THR A 68 4.49 -1.49 4.73
C THR A 68 3.56 -2.42 3.96
N TYR A 69 4.13 -3.35 3.19
CA TYR A 69 3.39 -4.12 2.20
C TYR A 69 4.05 -5.48 1.94
N TYR A 70 3.34 -6.35 1.23
CA TYR A 70 3.90 -7.58 0.67
C TYR A 70 3.43 -7.74 -0.78
N PRO A 71 4.23 -8.41 -1.64
CA PRO A 71 3.83 -8.70 -3.00
C PRO A 71 2.70 -9.74 -3.02
N GLU A 72 1.69 -9.51 -3.85
CA GLU A 72 0.54 -10.39 -4.06
C GLU A 72 0.16 -10.36 -5.55
N ASN A 73 -0.43 -11.44 -6.07
CA ASN A 73 -0.96 -11.45 -7.43
C ASN A 73 -2.49 -11.36 -7.38
N GLU A 74 -3.07 -10.51 -8.22
CA GLU A 74 -4.51 -10.38 -8.40
C GLU A 74 -4.90 -10.82 -9.80
N THR A 75 -5.92 -11.67 -9.92
CA THR A 75 -6.47 -12.07 -11.21
C THR A 75 -7.52 -11.05 -11.66
N ILE A 76 -7.25 -10.35 -12.76
CA ILE A 76 -8.17 -9.38 -13.37
C ILE A 76 -8.46 -9.84 -14.80
N ALA A 77 -9.74 -10.11 -15.09
CA ALA A 77 -10.19 -10.59 -16.41
C ALA A 77 -9.40 -11.81 -16.94
N GLY A 78 -9.01 -12.72 -16.05
CA GLY A 78 -8.22 -13.91 -16.39
C GLY A 78 -6.72 -13.69 -16.53
N MET A 79 -6.21 -12.47 -16.33
CA MET A 79 -4.79 -12.16 -16.30
C MET A 79 -4.30 -11.99 -14.87
N GLU A 80 -3.14 -12.56 -14.53
CA GLU A 80 -2.46 -12.29 -13.25
C GLU A 80 -1.69 -10.97 -13.34
N ILE A 81 -1.94 -10.10 -12.36
CA ILE A 81 -1.28 -8.81 -12.24
C ILE A 81 -0.62 -8.74 -10.86
N GLU A 82 0.66 -8.42 -10.83
CA GLU A 82 1.38 -8.17 -9.60
C GLU A 82 0.89 -6.88 -8.94
N ILE A 83 0.66 -6.95 -7.63
CA ILE A 83 0.28 -5.82 -6.79
C ILE A 83 1.07 -5.84 -5.48
N MET A 84 1.15 -4.68 -4.84
CA MET A 84 1.69 -4.56 -3.49
C MET A 84 0.54 -4.36 -2.51
N LYS A 85 0.25 -5.39 -1.70
CA LYS A 85 -0.80 -5.30 -0.68
C LYS A 85 -0.28 -4.57 0.55
N VAL A 86 -0.82 -3.38 0.75
CA VAL A 86 -0.42 -2.48 1.83
C VAL A 86 -1.16 -2.84 3.12
N VAL A 87 -0.40 -3.14 4.16
CA VAL A 87 -0.92 -3.39 5.52
C VAL A 87 -0.87 -2.13 6.39
N ARG A 88 0.06 -1.22 6.11
CA ARG A 88 0.21 0.03 6.84
C ARG A 88 0.63 1.15 5.90
N ILE A 89 0.00 2.30 6.04
CA ILE A 89 0.38 3.53 5.37
C ILE A 89 0.30 4.71 6.35
N ARG A 90 1.31 5.56 6.32
CA ARG A 90 1.37 6.80 7.10
C ARG A 90 1.93 7.91 6.23
N THR A 91 1.29 9.07 6.22
CA THR A 91 1.87 10.28 5.63
C THR A 91 3.03 10.75 6.50
N SER A 92 4.18 11.01 5.88
CA SER A 92 5.38 11.54 6.56
C SER A 92 5.11 12.91 7.17
#